data_AF-A0A963GIP1-F1
#
_entry.id   AF-A0A963GIP1-F1
#
_cell.length_a   1.000
_cell.length_b   1.000
_cell.length_c   1.000
_cell.angle_alpha   90.00
_cell.angle_beta   90.00
_cell.angle_gamma   90.00
#
_symmetry.space_group_name_H-M   'P 1'
#
loop_
_entity.id
_entity.type
_entity.pdbx_description
1 polymer ?
#
loop_
_entity_poly.entity_id
_entity_poly.type
_entity_poly.pdbx_seq_one_letter_code
_entity_poly.pdbx_strand_id
1 'polypeptide(L)'
;MRPSELFAAAGKSKKAKAKSKEKGKSAKLAEESVAMARSEQAELKALRAELGKKGHKCSKSELMRVGLSLLLAQKPAQIAKRLGALPVLAKAKKK
;
A
#
# COMPACT_ATOMS: atom_id res chain seq x y z
N MET A 1 43.91 17.92 22.03
CA MET A 1 42.99 16.82 22.36
C MET A 1 41.62 17.11 21.76
N ARG A 2 41.09 16.24 20.89
CA ARG A 2 39.64 16.11 20.61
C ARG A 2 39.17 14.80 21.26
N PRO A 3 37.91 14.65 21.70
CA PRO A 3 36.83 14.27 20.76
C PRO A 3 35.48 14.97 21.07
N SER A 4 34.76 15.55 20.11
CA SER A 4 33.74 14.91 19.26
C SER A 4 32.72 14.06 20.04
N GLU A 5 31.49 14.57 20.19
CA GLU A 5 30.19 13.88 20.08
C GLU A 5 29.07 14.75 20.69
N LEU A 6 28.70 15.80 19.97
CA LEU A 6 27.43 16.49 20.19
C LEU A 6 26.33 15.71 19.45
N PHE A 7 25.31 15.31 20.23
CA PHE A 7 24.00 14.77 19.83
C PHE A 7 23.89 13.27 19.53
N ALA A 8 23.85 12.46 20.59
CA ALA A 8 23.10 11.22 20.64
C ALA A 8 22.05 11.26 21.77
N ALA A 9 20.79 11.05 21.39
CA ALA A 9 19.69 10.48 22.16
C ALA A 9 19.27 11.10 23.52
N ALA A 10 18.12 11.78 23.55
CA ALA A 10 17.06 11.58 24.57
C ALA A 10 15.83 12.46 24.30
N GLY A 11 14.66 11.86 24.12
CA GLY A 11 13.40 12.60 24.00
C GLY A 11 12.18 11.70 23.83
N LYS A 12 11.87 10.92 24.87
CA LYS A 12 10.65 10.10 25.00
C LYS A 12 9.38 10.95 24.92
N SER A 13 8.38 10.50 24.15
CA SER A 13 6.97 10.78 24.42
C SER A 13 6.15 9.51 24.24
N LYS A 14 5.85 8.86 25.37
CA LYS A 14 4.97 7.70 25.52
C LYS A 14 3.58 8.17 25.96
N LYS A 15 2.55 7.38 25.58
CA LYS A 15 1.14 7.34 26.04
C LYS A 15 0.17 8.21 25.19
N ALA A 16 -0.98 7.70 24.76
CA ALA A 16 -1.97 7.01 25.59
C ALA A 16 -2.63 5.78 24.95
N LYS A 17 -2.91 4.80 25.81
CA LYS A 17 -3.75 3.62 25.56
C LYS A 17 -5.20 4.07 25.36
N ALA A 18 -5.81 3.67 24.24
CA ALA A 18 -7.25 3.44 24.18
C ALA A 18 -7.47 1.92 24.16
N LYS A 19 -8.09 1.40 25.23
CA LYS A 19 -8.58 0.03 25.27
C LYS A 19 -9.85 -0.03 24.41
N SER A 20 -9.86 -0.85 23.36
CA SER A 20 -11.11 -1.31 22.75
C SER A 20 -11.03 -2.80 22.40
N LYS A 21 -12.00 -3.51 22.98
CA LYS A 21 -12.71 -4.73 22.57
C LYS A 21 -11.98 -5.85 21.81
N GLU A 22 -12.09 -7.05 22.40
CA GLU A 22 -11.96 -8.39 21.81
C GLU A 22 -11.22 -8.47 20.47
N LYS A 23 -9.93 -8.81 20.56
CA LYS A 23 -9.16 -9.29 19.42
C LYS A 23 -9.68 -10.67 19.03
N GLY A 24 -10.69 -10.71 18.17
CA GLY A 24 -10.79 -11.78 17.19
C GLY A 24 -9.41 -11.94 16.53
N LYS A 25 -8.96 -13.18 16.31
CA LYS A 25 -7.63 -13.48 15.75
C LYS A 25 -7.40 -12.65 14.47
N SER A 26 -6.72 -11.51 14.60
CA SER A 26 -6.43 -10.63 13.47
C SER A 26 -5.40 -11.32 12.61
N ALA A 27 -5.71 -11.50 11.32
CA ALA A 27 -4.76 -12.03 10.35
C ALA A 27 -3.45 -11.23 10.41
N LYS A 28 -2.31 -11.92 10.38
CA LYS A 28 -0.99 -11.29 10.38
C LYS A 28 -0.85 -10.47 9.10
N LEU A 29 -0.60 -9.16 9.23
CA LEU A 29 -0.34 -8.29 8.10
C LEU A 29 1.06 -8.56 7.56
N ALA A 30 1.17 -8.86 6.27
CA ALA A 30 2.42 -8.82 5.52
C ALA A 30 2.44 -7.54 4.69
N GLU A 31 3.52 -6.77 4.80
CA GLU A 31 3.70 -5.55 4.03
C GLU A 31 4.47 -5.88 2.75
N GLU A 32 3.88 -5.58 1.60
CA GLU A 32 4.51 -5.74 0.29
C GLU A 32 4.62 -4.39 -0.40
N SER A 33 5.80 -4.10 -0.93
CA SER A 33 6.03 -2.92 -1.76
C SER A 33 5.76 -3.25 -3.22
N VAL A 34 4.84 -2.51 -3.85
CA VAL A 34 4.43 -2.73 -5.23
C VAL A 34 4.95 -1.60 -6.11
N ALA A 35 5.79 -1.96 -7.08
CA ALA A 35 6.22 -1.05 -8.15
C ALA A 35 5.08 -0.88 -9.16
N MET A 36 4.79 0.36 -9.52
CA MET A 36 3.72 0.71 -10.45
C MET A 36 4.02 2.03 -11.14
N ALA A 37 3.45 2.27 -12.33
CA ALA A 37 3.60 3.52 -13.04
C ALA A 37 3.00 4.69 -12.24
N ARG A 38 3.49 5.91 -12.46
CA ARG A 38 2.91 7.11 -11.83
C ARG A 38 1.46 7.35 -12.27
N SER A 39 1.13 7.04 -13.53
CA SER A 39 -0.24 7.09 -14.06
C SER A 39 -1.17 6.14 -13.30
N GLU A 40 -0.78 4.88 -13.15
CA GLU A 40 -1.54 3.88 -12.40
C GLU A 40 -1.75 4.31 -10.93
N GLN A 41 -0.76 4.96 -10.31
CA GLN A 41 -0.94 5.52 -8.97
C GLN A 41 -1.97 6.64 -8.92
N ALA A 42 -2.00 7.50 -9.95
CA ALA A 42 -2.97 8.57 -10.07
C ALA A 42 -4.38 8.00 -10.31
N GLU A 43 -4.52 7.00 -11.18
CA GLU A 43 -5.77 6.30 -11.46
C GLU A 43 -6.34 5.63 -10.20
N LEU A 44 -5.51 4.92 -9.42
CA LEU A 44 -5.96 4.36 -8.13
C LEU A 44 -6.43 5.44 -7.15
N LYS A 45 -5.77 6.60 -7.11
CA LYS A 45 -6.21 7.72 -6.25
C LYS A 45 -7.54 8.30 -6.73
N ALA A 46 -7.72 8.46 -8.04
CA ALA A 46 -8.96 8.94 -8.63
C ALA A 46 -10.12 7.98 -8.34
N LEU A 47 -9.92 6.68 -8.56
CA LEU A 47 -10.92 5.65 -8.27
C LEU A 47 -11.32 5.65 -6.79
N ARG A 48 -10.35 5.79 -5.87
CA ARG A 48 -10.65 5.92 -4.43
C ARG A 48 -11.47 7.17 -4.11
N ALA A 49 -11.17 8.29 -4.76
CA ALA A 49 -11.94 9.53 -4.57
C ALA A 49 -13.38 9.37 -5.07
N GLU A 50 -13.58 8.73 -6.22
CA GLU A 50 -14.91 8.43 -6.76
C GLU A 50 -15.73 7.50 -5.87
N LEU A 51 -15.11 6.44 -5.36
CA LEU A 51 -15.75 5.55 -4.38
C LEU A 51 -16.11 6.31 -3.10
N GLY A 52 -15.23 7.22 -2.65
CA GLY A 52 -15.48 8.11 -1.52
C GLY A 52 -16.71 9.00 -1.73
N LYS A 53 -16.90 9.56 -2.94
CA LYS A 53 -18.09 10.35 -3.31
C LYS A 53 -19.38 9.53 -3.21
N LYS A 54 -19.30 8.21 -3.45
CA LYS A 54 -20.41 7.26 -3.32
C LYS A 54 -20.59 6.71 -1.89
N GLY A 55 -19.84 7.22 -0.92
CA GLY A 55 -19.90 6.80 0.49
C GLY A 55 -18.96 5.64 0.87
N HIS A 56 -18.17 5.11 -0.06
CA HIS A 56 -17.26 4.00 0.19
C HIS A 56 -15.83 4.48 0.46
N LYS A 57 -15.49 4.68 1.73
CA LYS A 57 -14.11 4.98 2.15
C LYS A 57 -13.28 3.70 2.16
N CYS A 58 -12.28 3.61 1.29
CA CYS A 58 -11.34 2.50 1.25
C CYS A 58 -9.88 2.98 1.25
N SER A 59 -9.02 2.20 1.88
CA SER A 59 -7.56 2.31 1.82
C SER A 59 -7.04 1.79 0.48
N LYS A 60 -5.79 2.15 0.15
CA LYS A 60 -5.13 1.64 -1.08
C LYS A 60 -5.04 0.11 -1.07
N SER A 61 -4.66 -0.47 0.07
CA SER A 61 -4.50 -1.93 0.22
C SER A 61 -5.83 -2.68 0.15
N GLU A 62 -6.93 -2.11 0.63
CA GLU A 62 -8.28 -2.68 0.44
C GLU A 62 -8.66 -2.71 -1.04
N LEU A 63 -8.49 -1.60 -1.75
CA LEU A 63 -8.81 -1.54 -3.17
C LEU A 63 -7.95 -2.51 -4.00
N MET A 64 -6.66 -2.64 -3.67
CA MET A 64 -5.79 -3.63 -4.31
C MET A 64 -6.23 -5.07 -4.02
N ARG A 65 -6.67 -5.38 -2.79
CA ARG A 65 -7.22 -6.71 -2.44
C ARG A 65 -8.52 -7.01 -3.19
N VAL A 66 -9.38 -6.01 -3.43
CA VAL A 66 -10.55 -6.15 -4.32
C VAL A 66 -10.09 -6.49 -5.74
N GLY A 67 -9.09 -5.78 -6.26
CA GLY A 67 -8.49 -6.07 -7.56
C GLY A 67 -7.93 -7.50 -7.67
N LEU A 68 -7.24 -7.99 -6.63
CA LEU A 68 -6.75 -9.38 -6.58
C LEU A 68 -7.88 -10.40 -6.58
N SER A 69 -8.94 -10.17 -5.80
CA SER A 69 -10.12 -11.05 -5.80
C SER A 69 -10.77 -11.13 -7.18
N LEU A 70 -10.92 -9.98 -7.86
CA LEU A 70 -11.43 -9.91 -9.22
C LEU A 70 -10.52 -10.65 -10.22
N LEU A 71 -9.20 -10.57 -10.05
CA LEU A 71 -8.22 -11.26 -10.88
C LEU A 71 -8.29 -12.78 -10.72
N LEU A 72 -8.40 -13.27 -9.48
CA LEU A 72 -8.49 -14.70 -9.16
C LEU A 72 -9.78 -15.35 -9.68
N ALA A 73 -10.83 -14.55 -9.92
CA ALA A 73 -12.06 -15.02 -10.56
C ALA A 73 -11.95 -15.18 -12.10
N GLN A 74 -10.85 -14.72 -12.73
CA GLN A 74 -10.67 -14.79 -14.18
C GLN A 74 -10.00 -16.09 -14.64
N LYS A 75 -10.26 -16.48 -15.90
CA LYS A 75 -9.56 -17.60 -16.54
C LYS A 75 -8.09 -17.26 -16.81
N PRO A 76 -7.15 -18.21 -16.69
CA PRO A 76 -5.71 -17.97 -16.90
C PRO A 76 -5.39 -17.30 -18.23
N ALA A 77 -6.07 -17.68 -19.31
CA ALA A 77 -5.87 -17.07 -20.64
C ALA A 77 -6.19 -15.56 -20.69
N GLN A 78 -7.17 -15.09 -19.90
CA GLN A 78 -7.49 -13.67 -19.83
C GLN A 78 -6.43 -12.90 -19.04
N ILE A 79 -5.92 -13.51 -17.97
CA ILE A 79 -4.84 -12.96 -17.16
C ILE A 79 -3.57 -12.83 -18.02
N ALA A 80 -3.21 -13.87 -18.77
CA ALA A 80 -2.06 -13.85 -19.67
C ALA A 80 -2.13 -12.73 -20.72
N LYS A 81 -3.30 -12.54 -21.35
CA LYS A 81 -3.53 -11.42 -22.28
C LYS A 81 -3.32 -10.06 -21.61
N ARG A 82 -3.83 -9.88 -20.38
CA ARG A 82 -3.68 -8.63 -19.63
C ARG A 82 -2.23 -8.38 -19.22
N LEU A 83 -1.50 -9.42 -18.82
CA LEU A 83 -0.07 -9.33 -18.51
C LEU A 83 0.74 -8.88 -19.72
N GLY A 84 0.44 -9.40 -20.91
CA GLY A 84 1.12 -9.00 -22.14
C GLY A 84 0.87 -7.54 -22.57
N ALA A 85 -0.17 -6.90 -22.05
CA ALA A 85 -0.52 -5.50 -22.33
C ALA A 85 0.06 -4.51 -21.31
N LEU A 86 0.72 -4.99 -20.24
CA LEU A 86 1.27 -4.10 -19.22
C LEU A 86 2.45 -3.27 -19.75
N PRO A 87 2.54 -1.98 -19.39
CA PRO A 87 3.68 -1.16 -19.76
C PRO A 87 4.95 -1.67 -19.05
N VAL A 88 6.08 -1.67 -19.77
CA VAL A 88 7.38 -1.98 -19.18
C VAL A 88 7.77 -0.87 -18.21
N LEU A 89 7.85 -1.20 -16.92
CA LEU A 89 8.30 -0.26 -15.91
C LEU A 89 9.83 -0.24 -15.83
N ALA A 90 10.45 0.85 -16.27
CA ALA A 90 11.86 1.08 -16.02
C ALA A 90 12.08 1.39 -14.53
N LYS A 91 13.00 0.68 -13.88
CA LYS A 91 13.44 1.04 -12.53
C LYS A 91 14.03 2.45 -12.57
N ALA A 92 13.52 3.34 -11.73
CA ALA A 92 14.10 4.67 -11.59
C ALA A 92 15.59 4.53 -11.25
N LYS A 93 16.47 5.14 -12.06
CA LYS A 93 17.89 5.24 -11.75
C LYS A 93 18.01 6.02 -10.43
N LYS A 94 18.52 5.38 -9.39
CA LYS A 94 18.91 6.08 -8.16
C LYS A 94 20.02 7.07 -8.56
N LYS A 95 19.82 8.36 -8.30
CA LYS A 95 20.91 9.34 -8.24
C LYS A 95 21.54 9.26 -6.86
#